data_AF-A0A958H8Q0-F1
#
_entry.id   AF-A0A958H8Q0-F1
#
_cell.length_a   1.000
_cell.length_b   1.000
_cell.length_c   1.000
_cell.angle_alpha   90.00
_cell.angle_beta   90.00
_cell.angle_gamma   90.00
#
_symmetry.space_group_name_H-M   'P 1'
#
loop_
_entity.id
_entity.type
_entity.pdbx_description
1 polymer ?
#
loop_
_entity_poly.entity_id
_entity_poly.type
_entity_poly.pdbx_seq_one_letter_code
_entity_poly.pdbx_strand_id
1 'polypeptide(L)'
;FDVTDGVATITLNRPDSLNAFTTAMIAETADALKQCGRDAAVRCVVITGAGRGFTAGQDLAEVQGRGDEFSIGPHLRAGYH
;
A
#
# COMPACT_ATOMS: atom_id res chain seq x y z
N PHE A 1 -6.06 -8.12 -6.69
CA PHE A 1 -6.12 -7.26 -7.87
C PHE A 1 -6.80 -8.03 -8.98
N ASP A 2 -7.46 -7.34 -9.90
CA ASP A 2 -7.97 -7.91 -11.15
C ASP A 2 -7.00 -7.60 -12.30
N VAL A 3 -6.99 -8.45 -13.33
CA VAL A 3 -6.21 -8.24 -14.55
C VAL A 3 -7.15 -8.24 -15.74
N THR A 4 -7.20 -7.12 -16.47
CA THR A 4 -8.02 -6.95 -17.68
C THR A 4 -7.17 -6.31 -18.77
N ASP A 5 -7.14 -6.89 -19.97
CA ASP A 5 -6.35 -6.40 -21.12
C ASP A 5 -4.86 -6.15 -20.82
N GLY A 6 -4.31 -6.93 -19.89
CA GLY A 6 -2.93 -6.83 -19.41
C GLY A 6 -2.67 -5.66 -18.45
N VAL A 7 -3.72 -5.04 -17.91
CA VAL A 7 -3.63 -4.04 -16.83
C VAL A 7 -4.06 -4.69 -15.52
N ALA A 8 -3.16 -4.75 -14.54
CA ALA A 8 -3.47 -5.17 -13.18
C ALA A 8 -3.94 -3.97 -12.35
N THR A 9 -5.13 -4.04 -11.77
CA THR A 9 -5.70 -2.99 -10.92
C THR A 9 -5.64 -3.37 -9.45
N ILE A 10 -4.79 -2.69 -8.68
CA ILE A 10 -4.69 -2.81 -7.23
C ILE A 10 -5.49 -1.67 -6.59
N THR A 11 -6.57 -2.02 -5.89
CA THR A 11 -7.41 -1.06 -5.17
C THR A 11 -7.12 -1.11 -3.67
N LEU A 12 -6.61 0.00 -3.11
CA LEU A 12 -6.54 0.18 -1.67
C LEU A 12 -7.98 0.28 -1.12
N ASN A 13 -8.37 -0.61 -0.22
CA ASN A 13 -9.78 -0.83 0.12
C ASN A 13 -10.09 -0.60 1.61
N ARG A 14 -9.75 0.59 2.11
CA ARG A 14 -10.17 1.10 3.43
C ARG A 14 -10.78 2.51 3.27
N PRO A 15 -11.90 2.66 2.53
CA PRO A 15 -12.43 3.98 2.17
C PRO A 15 -12.82 4.83 3.39
N ASP A 16 -13.28 4.21 4.48
CA ASP A 16 -13.64 4.90 5.73
C ASP A 16 -12.45 5.58 6.41
N SER A 17 -11.23 5.11 6.14
CA SER A 17 -9.97 5.70 6.62
C SER A 17 -9.19 6.39 5.50
N LEU A 18 -9.86 6.80 4.41
CA LEU A 18 -9.22 7.37 3.23
C LEU A 18 -8.05 6.52 2.72
N ASN A 19 -8.16 5.20 2.81
CA ASN A 19 -7.15 4.23 2.40
C ASN A 19 -5.77 4.46 3.05
N ALA A 20 -5.73 4.94 4.30
CA ALA A 20 -4.50 5.06 5.05
C ALA A 20 -3.79 3.69 5.19
N PHE A 21 -2.48 3.66 4.95
CA PHE A 21 -1.67 2.46 4.97
C PHE A 21 -1.44 1.97 6.40
N THR A 22 -1.87 0.73 6.67
CA THR A 22 -1.36 -0.04 7.81
C THR A 22 -0.13 -0.86 7.43
N THR A 23 0.60 -1.38 8.42
CA THR A 23 1.69 -2.35 8.20
C THR A 23 1.22 -3.55 7.38
N ALA A 24 0.01 -4.05 7.66
CA ALA A 24 -0.60 -5.16 6.91
C ALA A 24 -0.84 -4.77 5.45
N MET A 25 -1.46 -3.62 5.19
CA MET A 25 -1.71 -3.16 3.81
C MET A 25 -0.41 -2.92 3.05
N ILE A 26 0.65 -2.43 3.69
CA ILE A 26 1.96 -2.27 3.06
C ILE A 26 2.49 -3.64 2.60
N ALA A 27 2.42 -4.65 3.47
CA ALA A 27 2.86 -6.01 3.14
C ALA A 27 2.02 -6.63 2.01
N GLU A 28 0.69 -6.49 2.07
CA GLU A 28 -0.23 -6.97 1.03
C GLU A 28 0.00 -6.27 -0.32
N THR A 29 0.19 -4.96 -0.31
CA THR A 29 0.46 -4.18 -1.54
C THR A 29 1.81 -4.58 -2.14
N ALA A 30 2.84 -4.77 -1.32
CA ALA A 30 4.14 -5.23 -1.77
C ALA A 30 4.06 -6.64 -2.37
N ASP A 31 3.30 -7.55 -1.76
CA ASP A 31 3.11 -8.89 -2.31
C ASP A 31 2.32 -8.85 -3.63
N ALA A 32 1.25 -8.05 -3.72
CA ALA A 32 0.49 -7.86 -4.95
C ALA A 32 1.37 -7.34 -6.10
N LEU A 33 2.26 -6.38 -5.83
CA LEU A 33 3.22 -5.88 -6.82
C LEU A 33 4.23 -6.96 -7.25
N LYS A 34 4.73 -7.77 -6.32
CA LYS A 34 5.60 -8.91 -6.63
C LYS A 34 4.89 -9.98 -7.46
N GLN A 35 3.59 -10.21 -7.20
CA GLN A 35 2.79 -11.13 -8.00
C GLN A 35 2.60 -10.58 -9.42
N CYS A 36 2.25 -9.29 -9.56
CA CYS A 36 2.16 -8.63 -10.87
C CYS A 36 3.47 -8.73 -11.66
N GLY A 37 4.62 -8.52 -11.02
CA GLY A 37 5.93 -8.62 -11.69
C GLY A 37 6.32 -10.04 -12.13
N ARG A 38 5.67 -11.07 -11.60
CA ARG A 38 5.89 -12.48 -11.99
C ARG A 38 4.90 -12.96 -13.05
N ASP A 39 3.81 -12.22 -13.28
CA ASP A 39 2.77 -12.59 -14.21
C ASP A 39 3.03 -12.02 -15.60
N ALA A 40 3.34 -12.88 -16.56
CA ALA A 40 3.61 -12.49 -17.95
C ALA A 40 2.39 -11.88 -18.68
N ALA A 41 1.17 -12.06 -18.16
CA ALA A 41 -0.02 -11.42 -18.69
C ALA A 41 -0.10 -9.93 -18.29
N VAL A 42 0.57 -9.52 -17.21
CA VAL A 42 0.54 -8.14 -16.71
C VAL A 42 1.59 -7.29 -17.44
N ARG A 43 1.12 -6.21 -18.08
CA ARG A 43 1.95 -5.24 -18.82
C ARG A 43 1.97 -3.85 -18.17
N CYS A 44 0.96 -3.56 -17.35
CA CYS A 44 0.82 -2.30 -16.63
C CYS A 44 0.17 -2.56 -15.27
N VAL A 45 0.56 -1.79 -14.25
CA VAL A 45 -0.08 -1.82 -12.93
C VAL A 45 -0.68 -0.45 -12.65
N VAL A 46 -1.98 -0.43 -12.33
CA VAL A 46 -2.68 0.73 -11.79
C VAL A 46 -2.88 0.50 -10.30
N ILE A 47 -2.40 1.45 -9.48
CA ILE A 47 -2.70 1.48 -8.05
C ILE A 47 -3.68 2.63 -7.84
N THR A 48 -4.83 2.35 -7.24
CA THR A 48 -5.88 3.33 -6.96
C THR A 48 -6.50 3.10 -5.59
N GLY A 49 -7.33 4.04 -5.12
CA GLY A 49 -8.05 3.95 -3.86
C GLY A 49 -9.54 3.76 -4.07
N ALA A 50 -10.18 2.94 -3.24
CA ALA A 50 -11.63 2.86 -3.17
C ALA A 50 -12.22 4.18 -2.62
N GLY A 51 -13.41 4.54 -3.10
CA GLY A 51 -14.13 5.71 -2.60
C GLY A 51 -13.55 7.04 -3.09
N ARG A 52 -13.50 8.03 -2.19
CA ARG A 52 -13.31 9.45 -2.56
C ARG A 52 -11.85 9.91 -2.72
N GLY A 53 -10.86 9.05 -2.51
CA GLY A 53 -9.46 9.44 -2.54
C GLY A 53 -8.50 8.27 -2.68
N PHE A 54 -7.28 8.56 -3.14
CA PHE A 54 -6.23 7.56 -3.34
C PHE A 54 -5.75 6.97 -2.01
N THR A 55 -5.01 7.75 -1.22
CA THR A 55 -4.63 7.42 0.17
C THR A 55 -4.35 8.70 0.96
N ALA A 56 -4.63 8.68 2.28
CA ALA A 56 -4.22 9.73 3.21
C ALA A 56 -2.75 9.58 3.69
N GLY A 57 -2.01 8.59 3.20
CA GLY A 57 -0.64 8.30 3.64
C GLY A 57 -0.61 7.19 4.69
N GLN A 58 0.28 7.30 5.68
CA GLN A 58 0.41 6.30 6.74
C GLN A 58 -0.67 6.43 7.81
N ASP A 59 -1.18 5.31 8.32
CA ASP A 59 -2.15 5.29 9.41
C ASP A 59 -1.49 5.71 10.73
N LEU A 60 -1.80 6.93 11.18
CA LEU A 60 -1.20 7.50 12.39
C LEU A 60 -1.64 6.80 13.67
N ALA A 61 -2.81 6.17 13.70
CA ALA A 61 -3.27 5.44 14.88
C ALA A 61 -2.40 4.18 15.10
N GLU A 62 -1.99 3.52 14.01
CA GLU A 62 -1.03 2.41 14.08
C GLU A 62 0.37 2.86 14.48
N VAL A 63 0.80 4.05 14.02
CA VAL A 63 2.09 4.64 14.42
C VAL A 63 2.11 4.98 15.91
N GLN A 64 1.05 5.60 16.43
CA GLN A 64 0.94 5.96 17.85
C GLN A 64 0.91 4.73 18.77
N GLY A 65 0.36 3.60 18.29
CA GLY A 65 0.41 2.32 19.00
C GLY A 65 1.81 1.74 19.20
N ARG A 66 2.85 2.29 18.55
CA ARG A 66 4.25 1.82 18.67
C ARG A 66 5.04 2.46 19.81
N GLY A 67 4.47 3.43 20.55
CA GLY A 67 5.08 4.07 21.71
C GLY A 67 6.11 5.17 21.39
N ASP A 68 6.54 5.89 22.44
CA ASP A 68 7.37 7.12 22.36
C ASP A 68 8.77 6.93 21.75
N GLU A 69 9.24 5.70 21.57
CA GLU A 69 10.56 5.39 21.00
C GLU A 69 10.55 5.40 19.45
N PHE A 70 9.39 5.54 18.81
CA PHE A 70 9.26 5.55 17.36
C PHE A 70 9.72 6.88 16.74
N SER A 71 11.00 6.96 16.42
CA SER A 71 11.53 8.07 15.61
C SER A 71 11.33 7.80 14.11
N ILE A 72 10.59 8.69 13.43
CA ILE A 72 10.28 8.59 12.00
C ILE A 72 11.57 8.57 11.15
N GLY A 73 12.56 9.41 11.47
CA GLY A 73 13.77 9.56 10.65
C GLY A 73 14.62 8.28 10.51
N PRO A 74 14.97 7.59 11.61
CA PRO A 74 15.61 6.27 11.55
C PRO A 74 14.75 5.21 10.85
N HIS A 75 13.43 5.20 11.08
CA HIS A 75 12.54 4.22 10.47
C HIS A 75 12.51 4.33 8.94
N LEU A 76 12.38 5.55 8.41
CA LEU A 76 12.43 5.78 6.96
C LEU A 76 13.77 5.37 6.38
N ARG A 77 14.89 5.69 7.05
CA ARG A 77 16.22 5.29 6.59
C ARG A 77 16.37 3.78 6.50
N ALA A 78 15.97 3.04 7.53
CA ALA A 78 16.07 1.58 7.53
C ALA A 78 15.13 0.90 6.52
N GLY A 79 13.99 1.52 6.19
CA GLY A 79 12.96 0.94 5.31
C GLY A 79 13.12 1.21 3.82
N TYR A 80 13.82 2.27 3.41
CA TYR A 80 14.00 2.67 2.00
C TYR A 80 15.41 2.35 1.47
N HIS A 81 15.77 1.06 1.47
CA HIS A 81 17.02 0.52 0.91
C HIS A 81 16.77 -0.41 -0.27
#